data_AF-A0A382S764-F1
#
_entry.id   AF-A0A382S764-F1
#
_cell.length_a   1.000
_cell.length_b   1.000
_cell.length_c   1.000
_cell.angle_alpha   90.00
_cell.angle_beta   90.00
_cell.angle_gamma   90.00
#
_symmetry.space_group_name_H-M   'P 1'
#
loop_
_entity.id
_entity.type
_entity.pdbx_description
1 polymer ?
#
loop_
_entity_poly.entity_id
_entity_poly.type
_entity_poly.pdbx_seq_one_letter_code
_entity_poly.pdbx_strand_id
1 'polypeptide(L)'
;MLMEIAPIEKLFKSYATICDAARKNLGRDLTIVEKIIYTHLDPAIDYSKLERGSSDIYLNPDRVAMQDATAQMAILQFMSAKMPKVAVPTTVHCDHLIQAYTGAMADLKAAEETNKEVY
;
A
#
# COMPACT_ATOMS: atom_id res chain seq x y z
N MET A 1 -1.38 14.61 6.45
CA MET A 1 -1.56 13.16 6.33
C MET A 1 -2.85 12.78 7.03
N LEU A 2 -3.93 12.55 6.28
CA LEU A 2 -5.19 12.04 6.84
C LEU A 2 -4.97 10.56 7.16
N MET A 3 -4.77 10.24 8.43
CA MET A 3 -4.55 8.87 8.89
C MET A 3 -5.91 8.31 9.31
N GLU A 4 -6.42 7.34 8.55
CA GLU A 4 -7.64 6.63 8.95
C GLU A 4 -7.30 5.61 10.04
N ILE A 5 -7.86 5.81 11.22
CA ILE A 5 -7.51 5.05 12.44
C ILE A 5 -8.19 3.68 12.46
N ALA A 6 -9.39 3.56 11.89
CA ALA A 6 -10.21 2.35 12.00
C ALA A 6 -9.56 1.07 11.39
N PRO A 7 -8.92 1.10 10.20
CA PRO A 7 -8.22 -0.08 9.67
C PRO A 7 -7.06 -0.52 10.56
N ILE A 8 -6.31 0.45 11.09
CA ILE A 8 -5.17 0.23 11.98
C ILE A 8 -5.63 -0.45 13.27
N GLU A 9 -6.68 0.06 13.91
CA GLU A 9 -7.24 -0.56 15.12
C GLU A 9 -7.74 -1.97 14.85
N LYS A 10 -8.40 -2.21 13.72
CA LYS A 10 -8.87 -3.54 13.34
C LYS A 10 -7.70 -4.53 13.22
N LEU A 11 -6.62 -4.12 12.55
CA LEU A 11 -5.41 -4.93 12.40
C LEU A 11 -4.79 -5.27 13.76
N PHE A 12 -4.56 -4.26 14.61
CA PHE A 12 -3.93 -4.49 15.91
C PHE A 12 -4.80 -5.30 16.88
N LYS A 13 -6.13 -5.25 16.76
CA LYS A 13 -7.06 -6.13 17.52
C LYS A 13 -6.92 -7.60 17.16
N SER A 14 -6.64 -7.94 15.89
CA SER A 14 -6.48 -9.33 15.44
C SER A 14 -5.03 -9.82 15.44
N TYR A 15 -4.06 -8.90 15.50
CA TYR A 15 -2.64 -9.15 15.31
C TYR A 15 -2.09 -10.30 16.18
N ALA A 16 -2.32 -10.25 17.49
CA ALA A 16 -1.82 -11.24 18.43
C ALA A 16 -2.39 -12.65 18.12
N THR A 17 -3.70 -12.73 17.93
CA THR A 17 -4.41 -13.98 17.63
C THR A 17 -3.89 -14.63 16.35
N ILE A 18 -3.66 -13.85 15.29
CA ILE A 18 -3.13 -14.36 14.02
C ILE A 18 -1.70 -14.87 14.20
N CYS A 19 -0.83 -14.10 14.86
CA CYS A 19 0.55 -14.49 15.11
C CYS A 19 0.64 -15.77 15.95
N ASP A 20 -0.21 -15.93 16.95
CA ASP A 20 -0.24 -17.12 17.81
C ASP A 20 -0.72 -18.35 17.03
N ALA A 21 -1.75 -18.20 16.19
CA ALA A 21 -2.20 -19.27 15.30
C ALA A 21 -1.11 -19.71 14.32
N ALA A 22 -0.41 -18.76 13.70
CA ALA A 22 0.68 -19.04 12.77
C ALA A 22 1.87 -19.72 13.47
N ARG A 23 2.30 -19.27 14.67
CA ARG A 23 3.35 -19.94 15.45
C ARG A 23 2.97 -21.39 15.78
N LYS A 24 1.72 -21.61 16.20
CA LYS A 24 1.22 -22.95 16.52
C LYS A 24 1.20 -23.87 15.29
N ASN A 25 0.77 -23.36 14.14
CA ASN A 25 0.71 -24.12 12.89
C ASN A 25 2.11 -24.45 12.35
N LEU A 26 3.07 -23.52 12.47
CA LEU A 26 4.44 -23.70 11.95
C LEU A 26 5.40 -24.39 12.95
N GLY A 27 5.07 -24.43 14.24
CA GLY A 27 5.93 -25.02 15.28
C GLY A 27 7.23 -24.24 15.54
N ARG A 28 7.28 -22.96 15.18
CA ARG A 28 8.45 -22.08 15.35
C ARG A 28 8.04 -20.62 15.51
N ASP A 29 8.98 -19.79 15.94
CA ASP A 29 8.80 -18.35 15.98
C ASP A 29 8.71 -17.71 14.57
N LEU A 30 8.08 -16.53 14.55
CA LEU A 30 7.89 -15.70 13.37
C LEU A 30 8.88 -14.54 13.33
N THR A 31 9.43 -14.29 12.15
CA THR A 31 10.11 -13.04 11.83
C THR A 31 9.12 -11.88 11.82
N ILE A 32 9.61 -10.64 11.90
CA ILE A 32 8.73 -9.46 11.80
C ILE A 32 8.02 -9.39 10.45
N VAL A 33 8.69 -9.79 9.37
CA VAL A 33 8.12 -9.82 8.02
C VAL A 33 6.97 -10.82 7.95
N GLU A 34 7.14 -12.03 8.50
CA GLU A 34 6.07 -13.02 8.57
C GLU A 34 4.87 -12.52 9.39
N LYS A 35 5.11 -11.87 10.54
CA LYS A 35 4.02 -11.31 11.34
C LYS A 35 3.20 -10.30 10.54
N ILE A 36 3.86 -9.37 9.86
CA ILE A 36 3.20 -8.36 9.03
C ILE A 36 2.46 -9.03 7.85
N ILE A 37 3.11 -9.92 7.11
CA ILE A 37 2.47 -10.57 5.95
C ILE A 37 1.27 -11.40 6.39
N TYR A 38 1.42 -12.24 7.42
CA TYR A 38 0.37 -13.15 7.88
C TYR A 38 -0.85 -12.43 8.43
N THR A 39 -0.69 -11.25 9.04
CA THR A 39 -1.82 -10.46 9.51
C THR A 39 -2.63 -9.81 8.40
N HIS A 40 -2.13 -9.83 7.15
CA HIS A 40 -2.82 -9.32 5.96
C HIS A 40 -3.25 -10.43 4.98
N LEU A 41 -3.06 -11.70 5.35
CA LEU A 41 -3.60 -12.84 4.61
C LEU A 41 -5.08 -13.08 4.95
N ASP A 42 -5.71 -13.94 4.17
CA ASP A 42 -7.01 -14.49 4.54
C ASP A 42 -6.93 -15.24 5.88
N PRO A 43 -7.86 -15.02 6.83
CA PRO A 43 -7.85 -15.70 8.13
C PRO A 43 -7.91 -17.23 8.06
N ALA A 44 -8.39 -17.81 6.95
CA ALA A 44 -8.50 -19.25 6.74
C ALA A 44 -7.26 -19.87 6.09
N ILE A 45 -6.18 -19.11 5.88
CA ILE A 45 -4.94 -19.61 5.29
C ILE A 45 -4.28 -20.69 6.17
N ASP A 46 -3.71 -21.71 5.52
CA ASP A 46 -2.89 -22.72 6.18
C ASP A 46 -1.40 -22.36 6.01
N TYR A 47 -0.80 -21.79 7.06
CA TYR A 47 0.57 -21.27 7.03
C TYR A 47 1.62 -22.35 6.70
N SER A 48 1.34 -23.61 7.02
CA SER A 48 2.23 -24.75 6.77
C SER A 48 2.45 -25.04 5.28
N LYS A 49 1.54 -24.54 4.43
CA LYS A 49 1.62 -24.67 2.96
C LYS A 49 2.36 -23.51 2.29
N LEU A 50 2.80 -22.51 3.06
CA LEU A 50 3.52 -21.35 2.54
C LEU A 50 5.03 -21.62 2.57
N GLU A 51 5.62 -21.67 1.38
CA GLU A 51 7.06 -21.82 1.16
C GLU A 51 7.65 -20.46 0.74
N ARG A 52 8.69 -20.02 1.47
CA ARG A 52 9.36 -18.75 1.20
C ARG A 52 10.03 -18.78 -0.17
N GLY A 53 9.79 -17.73 -0.97
CA GLY A 53 10.37 -17.59 -2.31
C GLY A 53 9.74 -18.49 -3.38
N SER A 54 8.66 -19.21 -3.04
CA SER A 54 8.01 -20.18 -3.92
C SER A 54 6.50 -19.98 -3.97
N SER A 55 5.83 -19.80 -2.81
CA SER A 55 4.38 -19.64 -2.78
C SER A 55 3.92 -18.24 -3.20
N ASP A 56 2.92 -18.22 -4.08
CA ASP A 56 2.09 -17.04 -4.32
C ASP A 56 1.14 -16.82 -3.15
N ILE A 57 0.99 -15.56 -2.75
CA ILE A 57 0.12 -15.15 -1.65
C ILE A 57 -0.79 -14.01 -2.06
N TYR A 58 -2.02 -14.03 -1.56
CA TYR A 58 -3.01 -12.98 -1.77
C TYR A 58 -3.11 -12.14 -0.51
N LEU A 59 -2.65 -10.90 -0.61
CA LEU A 59 -2.61 -9.96 0.51
C LEU A 59 -3.75 -8.95 0.42
N ASN A 60 -4.10 -8.40 1.58
CA ASN A 60 -5.04 -7.29 1.72
C ASN A 60 -4.29 -6.05 2.21
N PRO A 61 -3.72 -5.22 1.31
CA PRO A 61 -3.01 -4.01 1.70
C PRO A 61 -3.93 -2.99 2.38
N ASP A 62 -3.44 -2.31 3.42
CA ASP A 62 -4.24 -1.31 4.14
C ASP A 62 -4.40 0.01 3.37
N ARG A 63 -3.45 0.34 2.48
CA ARG A 63 -3.45 1.59 1.72
C ARG A 63 -2.63 1.49 0.44
N VAL A 64 -2.86 2.44 -0.46
CA VAL A 64 -2.07 2.65 -1.68
C VAL A 64 -1.46 4.06 -1.66
N ALA A 65 -0.21 4.17 -2.08
CA ALA A 65 0.45 5.44 -2.34
C ALA A 65 1.10 5.39 -3.72
N MET A 66 0.90 6.45 -4.49
CA MET A 66 1.48 6.62 -5.82
C MET A 66 2.18 7.97 -5.89
N GLN A 67 3.13 8.08 -6.81
CA GLN A 67 3.76 9.34 -7.17
C GLN A 67 3.28 9.78 -8.57
N ASP A 68 3.32 11.08 -8.86
CA ASP A 68 2.78 11.71 -10.07
C ASP A 68 3.31 11.13 -11.41
N ALA A 69 4.56 10.68 -11.47
CA ALA A 69 5.11 10.04 -12.67
C ALA A 69 4.53 8.63 -12.97
N THR A 70 3.94 7.94 -11.99
CA THR A 70 3.31 6.61 -12.16
C THR A 70 1.80 6.62 -11.92
N ALA A 71 1.30 7.57 -11.15
CA ALA A 71 -0.10 7.67 -10.76
C ALA A 71 -1.00 7.87 -11.97
N GLN A 72 -0.55 8.63 -12.98
CA GLN A 72 -1.33 8.91 -14.18
C GLN A 72 -1.83 7.62 -14.86
N MET A 73 -0.92 6.68 -15.15
CA MET A 73 -1.29 5.42 -15.80
C MET A 73 -2.11 4.51 -14.88
N ALA A 74 -1.78 4.47 -13.59
CA ALA A 74 -2.55 3.70 -12.61
C ALA A 74 -4.00 4.19 -12.50
N ILE A 75 -4.22 5.51 -12.51
CA ILE A 75 -5.56 6.12 -12.49
C ILE A 75 -6.31 5.83 -13.79
N LEU A 76 -5.66 5.94 -14.96
CA LEU A 76 -6.28 5.60 -16.25
C LEU A 76 -6.73 4.14 -16.31
N GLN A 77 -5.93 3.21 -15.79
CA GLN A 77 -6.30 1.80 -15.69
C GLN A 77 -7.45 1.59 -14.69
N PHE A 78 -7.42 2.29 -13.55
CA PHE A 78 -8.51 2.26 -12.57
C PHE A 78 -9.85 2.76 -13.15
N MET A 79 -9.81 3.86 -13.92
CA MET A 79 -10.98 4.37 -14.67
C MET A 79 -11.47 3.36 -15.71
N SER A 80 -10.54 2.71 -16.42
CA SER A 80 -10.86 1.69 -17.43
C SER A 80 -11.49 0.43 -16.81
N ALA A 81 -11.15 0.11 -15.56
CA ALA A 81 -11.78 -0.95 -14.78
C ALA A 81 -13.23 -0.62 -14.36
N LYS A 82 -13.70 0.61 -14.60
CA LYS A 82 -15.07 1.09 -14.28
C LYS A 82 -15.44 0.93 -12.80
N MET A 83 -14.45 0.98 -11.92
CA MET A 83 -14.69 0.95 -10.48
C MET A 83 -15.19 2.32 -10.01
N PRO A 84 -16.25 2.40 -9.19
CA PRO A 84 -16.85 3.68 -8.82
C PRO A 84 -16.01 4.48 -7.80
N LYS A 85 -15.14 3.80 -7.03
CA LYS A 85 -14.25 4.40 -6.03
C LYS A 85 -13.16 3.43 -5.61
N VAL A 86 -12.06 3.95 -5.07
CA VAL A 86 -10.97 3.15 -4.49
C VAL A 86 -11.47 2.31 -3.30
N ALA A 87 -10.87 1.12 -3.12
CA ALA A 87 -11.25 0.18 -2.05
C ALA A 87 -10.58 0.49 -0.71
N VAL A 88 -9.41 1.12 -0.73
CA VAL A 88 -8.60 1.47 0.45
C VAL A 88 -8.11 2.92 0.35
N PRO A 89 -7.75 3.56 1.48
CA PRO A 89 -7.17 4.90 1.47
C PRO A 89 -6.01 5.01 0.47
N THR A 90 -6.14 5.95 -0.47
CA THR A 90 -5.22 6.09 -1.60
C THR A 90 -4.77 7.54 -1.72
N THR A 91 -3.48 7.77 -1.94
CA THR A 91 -2.89 9.12 -2.08
C THR A 91 -1.99 9.19 -3.31
N VAL A 92 -2.03 10.29 -4.03
CA VAL A 92 -1.03 10.68 -5.04
C VAL A 92 -0.15 11.77 -4.44
N HIS A 93 1.17 11.65 -4.62
CA HIS A 93 2.15 12.64 -4.21
C HIS A 93 2.77 13.25 -5.48
N CYS A 94 2.72 14.59 -5.61
CA CYS A 94 3.27 15.30 -6.76
C CYS A 94 4.69 15.76 -6.45
N ASP A 95 5.66 14.88 -6.68
CA ASP A 95 7.04 15.04 -6.26
C ASP A 95 8.07 14.75 -7.37
N HIS A 96 7.71 14.10 -8.48
CA HIS A 96 8.66 13.74 -9.54
C HIS A 96 8.68 14.73 -10.73
N LEU A 97 7.63 15.53 -10.93
CA LEU A 97 7.52 16.43 -12.09
C LEU A 97 8.01 17.86 -11.81
N ILE A 98 8.73 18.09 -10.72
CA ILE A 98 9.36 19.38 -10.39
C ILE A 98 10.83 19.35 -10.82
N GLN A 99 11.15 20.09 -11.88
CA GLN A 99 12.53 20.20 -12.36
C GLN A 99 13.34 21.19 -11.51
N ALA A 100 14.48 20.75 -10.99
CA ALA A 100 15.44 21.65 -10.35
C ALA A 100 16.20 22.46 -11.42
N TYR A 101 16.08 23.80 -11.39
CA TYR A 101 16.72 24.67 -12.37
C TYR A 101 17.18 26.01 -11.79
N THR A 102 16.28 26.83 -11.24
CA THR A 102 16.58 28.18 -10.74
C THR A 102 16.48 28.34 -9.22
N GLY A 103 15.78 27.44 -8.54
CA GLY A 103 15.57 27.46 -7.10
C GLY A 103 14.13 27.12 -6.70
N ALA A 104 13.96 26.57 -5.49
CA ALA A 104 12.74 25.88 -5.07
C ALA A 104 11.42 26.63 -5.34
N MET A 105 11.33 27.92 -4.98
CA MET A 105 10.08 28.69 -5.15
C MET A 105 9.75 28.97 -6.62
N ALA A 106 10.76 29.29 -7.43
CA ALA A 106 10.57 29.56 -8.86
C ALA A 106 10.27 28.27 -9.62
N ASP A 107 11.00 27.19 -9.30
CA ASP A 107 10.86 25.88 -9.93
C ASP A 107 9.52 25.23 -9.60
N LEU A 108 9.03 25.35 -8.34
CA LEU A 108 7.70 24.87 -7.96
C LEU A 108 6.60 25.59 -8.75
N LYS A 109 6.66 26.93 -8.82
CA LYS A 109 5.68 27.71 -9.59
C LYS A 109 5.70 27.35 -11.08
N ALA A 110 6.89 27.14 -11.64
CA ALA A 110 7.03 26.71 -13.03
C ALA A 110 6.44 25.32 -13.25
N ALA A 111 6.66 24.39 -12.31
CA ALA A 111 6.10 23.05 -12.38
C ALA A 111 4.57 23.04 -12.25
N GLU A 112 3.99 23.88 -11.37
CA GLU A 112 2.54 24.03 -11.24
C GLU A 112 1.88 24.50 -12.54
N GLU A 113 2.51 25.44 -13.26
CA GLU A 113 2.00 25.91 -14.55
C GLU A 113 2.21 24.87 -15.66
N THR A 114 3.41 24.27 -15.73
CA THR A 114 3.79 23.34 -16.80
C THR A 114 3.01 22.03 -16.73
N ASN A 115 2.79 21.51 -15.52
CA ASN A 115 2.17 20.20 -15.28
C ASN A 115 0.72 20.32 -14.79
N LYS A 116 0.07 21.45 -15.03
CA LYS A 116 -1.30 21.76 -14.57
C LYS A 116 -2.38 20.74 -14.99
N GLU A 117 -2.15 19.98 -16.05
CA GLU A 117 -3.05 18.89 -16.47
C GLU A 117 -2.94 17.67 -15.54
N VAL A 118 -1.76 17.45 -14.96
CA VAL A 118 -1.46 16.30 -14.09
C VAL A 118 -1.78 16.62 -12.63
N TYR A 119 -1.51 17.85 -12.19
CA TYR A 119 -1.75 18.33 -10.83
C TYR A 119 -3.21 18.73 -10.60
#